data_AF-A0A349HF82-F1
#
_entry.id   AF-A0A349HF82-F1
#
_cell.length_a   1.000
_cell.length_b   1.000
_cell.length_c   1.000
_cell.angle_alpha   90.00
_cell.angle_beta   90.00
_cell.angle_gamma   90.00
#
_symmetry.space_group_name_H-M   'P 1'
#
loop_
_entity.id
_entity.type
_entity.pdbx_description
1 polymer ?
#
loop_
_entity_poly.entity_id
_entity_poly.type
_entity_poly.pdbx_seq_one_letter_code
_entity_poly.pdbx_strand_id
1 'polypeptide(L)'
;MKKILILAFLLVMISGCSSWHNDNYPDPAIAKTKFKKDRKQCEERTTEKLQIGTKDRSRTNTTNSAQFSANYSRAKEFERCMRARGWVEK
;
A
#
# COMPACT_ATOMS: atom_id res chain seq x y z
N MET A 1 -30.89 -2.69 -2.40
CA MET A 1 -29.93 -1.66 -2.87
C MET A 1 -29.19 -0.93 -1.75
N LYS A 2 -29.87 -0.43 -0.68
CA LYS A 2 -29.20 0.25 0.46
C LYS A 2 -28.12 -0.59 1.18
N LYS A 3 -28.33 -1.91 1.32
CA LYS A 3 -27.37 -2.81 2.00
C LYS A 3 -26.02 -2.94 1.26
N ILE A 4 -26.02 -2.88 -0.07
CA ILE A 4 -24.80 -2.97 -0.90
C ILE A 4 -23.99 -1.67 -0.79
N LEU A 5 -24.67 -0.52 -0.74
CA LEU A 5 -24.03 0.79 -0.54
C LEU A 5 -23.35 0.90 0.83
N ILE A 6 -23.99 0.40 1.89
CA ILE A 6 -23.41 0.38 3.24
C ILE A 6 -22.17 -0.52 3.28
N LEU A 7 -22.22 -1.69 2.63
CA LEU A 7 -21.08 -2.61 2.56
C LEU A 7 -19.90 -1.98 1.81
N ALA A 8 -20.16 -1.32 0.68
CA ALA A 8 -19.15 -0.59 -0.09
C ALA A 8 -18.53 0.56 0.72
N PHE A 9 -19.33 1.29 1.49
CA PHE A 9 -18.85 2.37 2.35
C PHE A 9 -17.97 1.86 3.50
N LEU A 10 -18.34 0.74 4.12
CA LEU A 10 -17.51 0.09 5.15
C LEU A 10 -16.19 -0.45 4.58
N LEU A 11 -16.20 -1.02 3.37
CA LEU A 11 -14.99 -1.49 2.69
C LEU A 11 -14.01 -0.34 2.37
N VAL A 12 -14.51 0.86 2.08
CA VAL A 12 -13.69 2.08 1.87
C VAL A 12 -13.12 2.62 3.19
N MET A 13 -13.79 2.40 4.33
CA MET A 13 -13.31 2.83 5.65
C MET A 13 -12.25 1.88 6.23
N ILE A 14 -12.21 0.60 5.81
CA ILE A 14 -11.23 -0.40 6.27
C ILE A 14 -9.93 -0.34 5.44
N SER A 15 -9.91 0.35 4.29
CA SER A 15 -8.63 0.81 3.73
C SER A 15 -8.10 1.91 4.64
N GLY A 16 -7.40 1.48 5.71
CA GLY A 16 -6.87 2.33 6.75
C GLY A 16 -6.37 3.64 6.17
N CYS A 17 -6.91 4.74 6.69
CA CYS A 17 -6.41 6.07 6.41
C CYS A 17 -5.04 6.23 7.07
N SER A 18 -4.04 5.43 6.66
CA SER A 18 -2.64 5.73 6.91
C SER A 18 -2.39 7.13 6.35
N SER A 19 -2.20 8.10 7.24
CA SER A 19 -2.00 9.49 6.85
C SER A 19 -0.54 9.65 6.51
N TRP A 20 -0.20 9.78 5.23
CA TRP A 20 1.17 10.03 4.81
C TRP A 20 1.42 11.53 4.70
N HIS A 21 2.59 11.99 5.14
CA HIS A 21 3.06 13.36 4.93
C HIS A 21 4.43 13.37 4.26
N ASN A 22 4.74 14.50 3.62
CA ASN A 22 6.02 14.73 2.97
C ASN A 22 6.34 16.21 3.08
N ASP A 23 7.31 16.55 3.92
CA ASP A 23 7.65 17.95 4.25
C ASP A 23 8.26 18.71 3.06
N ASN A 24 8.65 18.00 1.98
CA ASN A 24 9.08 18.63 0.73
C ASN A 24 7.94 19.27 -0.06
N TYR A 25 6.67 18.99 0.30
CA TYR A 25 5.48 19.57 -0.32
C TYR A 25 4.66 20.37 0.69
N PRO A 26 5.04 21.64 0.95
CA PRO A 26 4.33 22.47 1.93
C PRO A 26 2.92 22.86 1.48
N ASP A 27 2.65 22.90 0.17
CA ASP A 27 1.31 23.09 -0.38
C ASP A 27 0.50 21.77 -0.32
N PRO A 28 -0.60 21.71 0.44
CA PRO A 28 -1.43 20.51 0.55
C PRO A 28 -2.03 20.01 -0.77
N ALA A 29 -2.35 20.89 -1.71
CA ALA A 29 -2.93 20.51 -3.00
C ALA A 29 -1.90 19.79 -3.89
N ILE A 30 -0.66 20.29 -3.89
CA ILE A 30 0.47 19.66 -4.55
C ILE A 30 0.80 18.33 -3.86
N ALA A 31 0.89 18.31 -2.53
CA ALA A 31 1.14 17.11 -1.75
C ALA A 31 0.13 16.00 -2.06
N LYS A 32 -1.18 16.32 -2.09
CA LYS A 32 -2.24 15.36 -2.44
C LYS A 32 -2.07 14.78 -3.85
N THR A 33 -1.72 15.62 -4.82
CA THR A 33 -1.53 15.20 -6.21
C THR A 33 -0.30 14.30 -6.35
N LYS A 34 0.81 14.66 -5.69
CA LYS A 34 2.04 13.87 -5.67
C LYS A 34 1.84 12.55 -4.92
N PHE A 35 1.16 12.56 -3.78
CA PHE A 35 0.82 11.37 -3.02
C PHE A 35 0.08 10.35 -3.89
N LYS A 36 -0.97 10.78 -4.61
CA LYS A 36 -1.75 9.89 -5.47
C LYS A 36 -0.87 9.26 -6.57
N LYS A 37 0.02 10.05 -7.17
CA LYS A 37 0.94 9.58 -8.21
C LYS A 37 1.95 8.56 -7.64
N ASP A 38 2.61 8.93 -6.55
CA ASP A 38 3.66 8.10 -5.93
C ASP A 38 3.09 6.80 -5.37
N ARG A 39 1.94 6.87 -4.71
CA ARG A 39 1.20 5.70 -4.23
C ARG A 39 0.93 4.71 -5.35
N LYS A 40 0.36 5.18 -6.47
CA LYS A 40 0.07 4.32 -7.62
C LYS A 40 1.35 3.65 -8.17
N GLN A 41 2.42 4.43 -8.34
CA GLN A 41 3.70 3.90 -8.80
C GLN A 41 4.30 2.87 -7.82
N CYS A 42 4.16 3.09 -6.52
CA CYS A 42 4.65 2.16 -5.51
C CYS A 42 3.79 0.89 -5.44
N GLU A 43 2.46 0.97 -5.63
CA GLU A 43 1.56 -0.18 -5.73
C GLU A 43 1.90 -1.06 -6.96
N GLU A 44 2.13 -0.44 -8.12
CA GLU A 44 2.55 -1.10 -9.36
C GLU A 44 3.90 -1.80 -9.17
N ARG A 45 4.92 -1.07 -8.74
CA ARG A 45 6.26 -1.60 -8.46
C ARG A 45 6.25 -2.76 -7.47
N THR A 46 5.44 -2.66 -6.42
CA THR A 46 5.32 -3.72 -5.40
C THR A 46 4.73 -4.98 -6.02
N THR A 47 3.69 -4.82 -6.87
CA THR A 47 3.03 -5.93 -7.56
C THR A 47 3.99 -6.62 -8.52
N GLU A 48 4.74 -5.87 -9.32
CA GLU A 48 5.76 -6.39 -10.25
C GLU A 48 6.90 -7.12 -9.51
N LYS A 49 7.49 -6.46 -8.51
CA LYS A 49 8.63 -7.01 -7.76
C LYS A 49 8.28 -8.31 -7.05
N LEU A 50 7.09 -8.35 -6.46
CA LEU A 50 6.61 -9.53 -5.77
C LEU A 50 5.91 -10.50 -6.73
N GLN A 51 5.79 -10.21 -8.03
CA GLN A 51 5.09 -11.09 -8.97
C GLN A 51 3.70 -11.52 -8.44
N ILE A 52 2.98 -10.59 -7.79
CA ILE A 52 1.70 -10.89 -7.15
C ILE A 52 0.69 -11.16 -8.28
N GLY A 53 0.30 -12.43 -8.44
CA GLY A 53 -0.65 -12.87 -9.46
C GLY A 53 -0.09 -13.90 -10.45
N THR A 54 1.22 -14.17 -10.46
CA THR A 54 1.78 -15.28 -11.24
C THR A 54 1.81 -16.57 -10.41
N LYS A 55 1.29 -17.64 -11.01
CA LYS A 55 1.13 -18.97 -10.40
C LYS A 55 2.46 -19.73 -10.37
N ASP A 56 3.45 -19.26 -9.60
CA ASP A 56 4.44 -20.20 -9.04
C ASP A 56 5.26 -19.53 -7.95
N ARG A 57 4.81 -19.67 -6.71
CA ARG A 57 5.65 -19.37 -5.55
C ARG A 57 5.75 -20.66 -4.77
N SER A 58 6.84 -21.39 -5.01
CA SER A 58 7.30 -22.46 -4.13
C SER A 58 7.20 -21.96 -2.69
N ARG A 59 6.25 -22.53 -1.93
CA ARG A 59 6.00 -22.16 -0.54
C ARG A 59 7.13 -22.73 0.30
N THR A 60 8.15 -21.93 0.56
CA THR A 60 9.11 -22.26 1.61
C THR A 60 8.41 -22.11 2.96
N ASN A 61 8.13 -23.24 3.61
CA ASN A 61 7.49 -23.30 4.92
C ASN A 61 8.44 -22.67 5.95
N THR A 62 8.11 -21.45 6.39
CA THR A 62 8.87 -20.72 7.40
C THR A 62 7.96 -20.52 8.61
N THR A 63 8.49 -20.83 9.79
CA THR A 63 7.76 -20.89 11.08
C THR A 63 7.28 -19.52 11.58
N ASN A 64 7.69 -18.42 10.94
CA ASN A 64 7.30 -17.05 11.29
C ASN A 64 6.23 -16.51 10.33
N SER A 65 5.05 -17.14 10.34
CA SER A 65 4.00 -16.99 9.31
C SER A 65 3.57 -15.55 9.00
N ALA A 66 3.65 -14.63 9.98
CA ALA A 66 3.33 -13.22 9.79
C ALA A 66 4.34 -12.49 8.89
N GLN A 67 5.65 -12.69 9.13
CA GLN A 67 6.75 -12.02 8.44
C GLN A 67 6.96 -12.56 7.01
N PHE A 68 6.50 -13.78 6.75
CA PHE A 68 6.53 -14.41 5.43
C PHE A 68 5.16 -14.38 4.73
N SER A 69 4.15 -13.74 5.33
CA SER A 69 2.87 -13.53 4.66
C SER A 69 3.09 -12.62 3.44
N ALA A 70 2.47 -12.98 2.31
CA ALA A 70 2.54 -12.17 1.10
C ALA A 70 2.06 -10.73 1.35
N ASN A 71 1.13 -10.54 2.28
CA ASN A 71 0.62 -9.24 2.70
C ASN A 71 1.67 -8.41 3.45
N TYR A 72 2.42 -9.02 4.38
CA TYR A 72 3.51 -8.33 5.09
C TYR A 72 4.62 -7.89 4.13
N SER A 73 5.06 -8.79 3.24
CA SER A 73 6.04 -8.46 2.21
C SER A 73 5.55 -7.34 1.27
N ARG A 74 4.27 -7.35 0.91
CA ARG A 74 3.64 -6.29 0.11
C ARG A 74 3.64 -4.95 0.85
N ALA A 75 3.21 -4.93 2.12
CA ALA A 75 3.20 -3.72 2.94
C ALA A 75 4.61 -3.14 3.09
N LYS A 76 5.59 -3.98 3.45
CA LYS A 76 6.99 -3.56 3.64
C LYS A 76 7.62 -2.98 2.37
N GLU A 77 7.38 -3.60 1.21
CA GLU A 77 7.92 -3.10 -0.07
C GLU A 77 7.23 -1.80 -0.51
N PHE A 78 5.92 -1.69 -0.29
CA PHE A 78 5.18 -0.47 -0.53
C PHE A 78 5.68 0.67 0.36
N GLU A 79 5.78 0.44 1.67
CA GLU A 79 6.29 1.41 2.65
C GLU A 79 7.71 1.85 2.31
N ARG A 80 8.59 0.91 1.94
CA ARG A 80 9.96 1.23 1.51
C ARG A 80 9.96 2.15 0.29
N CYS A 81 9.10 1.90 -0.69
CA CYS A 81 8.96 2.74 -1.87
C CYS A 81 8.46 4.15 -1.52
N MET A 82 7.46 4.25 -0.65
CA MET A 82 6.91 5.54 -0.20
C MET A 82 7.95 6.36 0.59
N ARG A 83 8.66 5.74 1.53
CA ARG A 83 9.73 6.38 2.31
C ARG A 83 10.88 6.88 1.44
N ALA A 84 11.28 6.12 0.42
CA ALA A 84 12.31 6.55 -0.53
C ALA A 84 11.92 7.82 -1.33
N ARG A 85 10.62 8.14 -1.38
CA ARG A 85 10.07 9.34 -2.02
C ARG A 85 9.81 10.48 -1.02
N GLY A 86 10.23 10.31 0.24
CA GLY A 86 10.07 11.30 1.30
C GLY A 86 8.71 11.24 1.99
N TRP A 87 7.88 10.23 1.72
CA TRP A 87 6.62 10.05 2.44
C TRP A 87 6.84 9.33 3.76
N VAL A 88 6.32 9.89 4.84
CA VAL A 88 6.36 9.33 6.19
C VAL A 88 4.93 9.08 6.65
N GLU A 89 4.68 7.87 7.14
CA GLU A 89 3.40 7.50 7.73
C GLU A 89 3.24 8.19 9.09
N LYS A 90 2.08 8.79 9.33
CA LYS A 90 1.67 9.38 10.62
C LYS A 90 0.89 8.38 11.45
#